data_AF-M2BIS7-F1
#
_entry.id   AF-M2BIS7-F1
#
_cell.length_a   1.000
_cell.length_b   1.000
_cell.length_c   1.000
_cell.angle_alpha   90.00
_cell.angle_beta   90.00
_cell.angle_gamma   90.00
#
_symmetry.space_group_name_H-M   'P 1'
#
loop_
_entity.id
_entity.type
_entity.pdbx_description
1 polymer ?
#
loop_
_entity_poly.entity_id
_entity_poly.type
_entity_poly.pdbx_seq_one_letter_code
_entity_poly.pdbx_strand_id
1 'polypeptide(L)' 'MKTLNCDICRKELVNPVTGMNYWHIREYDVCEACKDAIEFKLKPVIRKHFPYSQDWYEHEFMALIEKGVAARRP' A
#
# COMPACT_ATOMS: atom_id res chain seq x y z
N MET A 1 -0.78 -12.98 21.75
CA MET A 1 -0.16 -12.61 20.46
C MET A 1 -0.74 -11.26 20.06
N LYS A 2 0.08 -10.28 19.68
CA LYS A 2 -0.45 -9.03 19.12
C LYS A 2 -1.00 -9.36 17.72
N THR A 3 -2.30 -9.18 17.52
CA THR A 3 -2.91 -9.27 16.20
C THR A 3 -2.41 -8.11 15.36
N LEU A 4 -1.83 -8.42 14.20
CA LEU A 4 -1.41 -7.41 13.23
C LEU A 4 -2.61 -7.09 12.33
N ASN A 5 -2.89 -5.83 12.09
CA ASN A 5 -4.02 -5.39 11.28
C ASN A 5 -3.51 -4.53 10.13
N CYS A 6 -4.13 -4.65 8.96
CA CYS A 6 -3.85 -3.75 7.86
C CYS A 6 -4.33 -2.33 8.21
N ASP A 7 -3.47 -1.33 8.09
CA ASP A 7 -3.81 0.05 8.44
C ASP A 7 -4.85 0.68 7.52
N ILE A 8 -4.95 0.18 6.29
CA ILE A 8 -5.93 0.65 5.29
C ILE A 8 -7.30 0.03 5.57
N CYS A 9 -7.43 -1.29 5.51
CA CYS A 9 -8.74 -1.95 5.60
C CYS A 9 -9.11 -2.45 7.00
N ARG A 10 -8.21 -2.33 7.99
CA ARG A 10 -8.35 -2.78 9.38
C ARG A 10 -8.59 -4.28 9.58
N LYS A 11 -8.60 -5.07 8.50
CA LYS A 11 -8.67 -6.53 8.56
C LYS A 11 -7.43 -7.08 9.25
N GLU A 12 -7.64 -8.13 10.03
CA GLU A 12 -6.56 -8.89 10.65
C GLU A 12 -5.71 -9.58 9.58
N LEU A 13 -4.39 -9.48 9.74
CA LEU A 13 -3.42 -10.19 8.94
C LEU A 13 -3.19 -11.57 9.56
N VAL A 14 -3.81 -12.58 8.98
CA VAL A 14 -3.69 -13.98 9.42
C VAL A 14 -2.40 -14.57 8.85
N ASN A 15 -1.52 -15.09 9.72
CA ASN A 15 -0.22 -15.63 9.35
C ASN A 15 0.60 -14.67 8.46
N PRO A 16 0.93 -13.46 8.94
CA PRO A 16 1.63 -12.47 8.13
C PRO A 16 3.04 -12.97 7.78
N VAL A 17 3.32 -13.04 6.49
CA VAL A 17 4.63 -13.31 5.92
C VAL A 17 5.03 -12.14 5.02
N THR A 18 5.99 -11.37 5.51
CA THR A 18 6.52 -10.18 4.85
C THR A 18 6.95 -10.48 3.41
N GLY A 19 6.48 -9.67 2.47
CA GLY A 19 6.80 -9.83 1.05
C GLY A 19 5.93 -10.85 0.30
N MET A 20 5.04 -11.57 0.99
CA MET A 20 4.07 -12.49 0.37
C MET A 20 2.63 -12.04 0.55
N ASN A 21 2.13 -11.94 1.79
CA ASN A 21 0.73 -11.58 2.07
C ASN A 21 0.60 -10.27 2.88
N TYR A 22 1.73 -9.67 3.23
CA TYR A 22 1.86 -8.50 4.08
C TYR A 22 3.13 -7.72 3.74
N TRP A 23 3.05 -6.39 3.82
CA TRP A 23 4.17 -5.47 3.67
C TRP A 23 4.17 -4.45 4.79
N HIS A 24 5.33 -4.27 5.42
CA HIS A 24 5.61 -3.14 6.29
C HIS A 24 6.23 -2.04 5.43
N ILE A 25 5.48 -0.96 5.18
CA ILE A 25 5.89 0.15 4.32
C ILE A 25 6.01 1.39 5.20
N ARG A 26 7.25 1.76 5.53
CA ARG A 26 7.57 2.77 6.54
C ARG A 26 6.88 2.45 7.86
N GLU A 27 5.91 3.25 8.31
CA GLU A 27 5.11 3.04 9.52
C GLU A 27 3.82 2.25 9.31
N TYR A 28 3.48 1.89 8.06
CA TYR A 28 2.19 1.28 7.71
C TYR A 28 2.28 -0.23 7.48
N ASP A 29 1.32 -0.94 8.06
CA ASP A 29 1.10 -2.35 7.83
C ASP A 29 0.03 -2.54 6.76
N VAL A 30 0.39 -3.11 5.60
CA VAL A 30 -0.51 -3.23 4.45
C VAL A 30 -0.65 -4.68 4.02
N CYS A 31 -1.91 -5.14 3.88
CA CYS A 31 -2.20 -6.46 3.32
C CYS A 31 -2.05 -6.48 1.79
N GLU A 32 -1.83 -7.66 1.22
CA GLU A 32 -1.74 -7.90 -0.24
C GLU A 32 -2.85 -7.20 -1.02
N ALA A 33 -4.10 -7.45 -0.65
CA ALA A 33 -5.25 -6.88 -1.37
C ALA A 33 -5.26 -5.34 -1.40
N CYS A 34 -4.81 -4.68 -0.34
CA CYS A 34 -4.75 -3.21 -0.32
C CYS A 34 -3.56 -2.68 -1.13
N LYS A 35 -2.40 -3.35 -1.02
CA LYS A 35 -1.21 -3.00 -1.81
C LYS A 35 -1.50 -3.14 -3.31
N ASP A 36 -2.09 -4.26 -3.74
CA ASP A 36 -2.40 -4.53 -5.13
C ASP A 36 -3.40 -3.53 -5.71
N ALA A 37 -4.41 -3.14 -4.92
CA ALA A 37 -5.36 -2.11 -5.31
C ALA A 37 -4.70 -0.74 -5.50
N ILE A 38 -3.75 -0.36 -4.64
CA ILE A 38 -2.97 0.87 -4.80
C ILE A 38 -2.10 0.81 -6.06
N GLU A 39 -1.37 -0.30 -6.26
CA GLU A 39 -0.55 -0.48 -7.47
C GLU A 39 -1.39 -0.47 -8.75
N PHE A 40 -2.57 -1.06 -8.72
CA PHE A 40 -3.51 -1.03 -9.85
C PHE A 40 -3.93 0.41 -10.20
N LYS A 41 -4.17 1.25 -9.19
CA LYS A 41 -4.47 2.68 -9.39
C LYS A 41 -3.27 3.47 -9.94
N LEU A 42 -2.05 3.10 -9.56
CA LEU A 42 -0.82 3.76 -10.01
C LEU A 42 -0.43 3.41 -11.45
N LYS A 43 -0.64 2.18 -11.89
CA LYS A 43 -0.26 1.70 -13.24
C LYS A 43 -0.61 2.70 -14.37
N PRO A 44 -1.84 3.25 -14.49
CA PRO A 44 -2.15 4.21 -15.54
C PRO A 44 -1.46 5.58 -15.36
N VAL A 45 -1.13 5.97 -14.12
CA VAL A 45 -0.44 7.22 -13.80
C VAL A 45 1.04 7.12 -14.20
N ILE A 46 1.71 6.03 -13.83
CA ILE A 46 3.10 5.74 -14.18
C ILE A 46 3.29 5.77 -15.70
N ARG A 47 2.38 5.11 -16.44
CA ARG A 47 2.43 5.08 -17.93
C ARG A 47 2.32 6.46 -18.58
N LYS A 48 1.75 7.45 -17.89
CA LYS A 48 1.56 8.81 -18.40
C LYS A 48 2.60 9.80 -17.89
N HIS A 49 3.37 9.44 -16.86
CA HIS A 49 4.35 10.32 -16.24
C HIS A 49 5.71 10.17 -16.94
N PHE A 50 6.22 11.28 -17.49
CA PHE A 50 7.55 11.36 -18.06
C PHE A 50 8.18 12.72 -17.69
N PRO A 51 9.44 12.75 -17.22
CA PRO A 51 10.33 11.60 -16.99
C PRO A 51 9.92 10.78 -15.76
N TYR A 52 10.02 9.45 -15.84
CA TYR A 52 9.87 8.59 -14.67
C TYR A 52 11.05 8.78 -13.73
N SER A 53 10.78 8.93 -12.43
CA SER A 53 11.79 8.77 -11.38
C SER A 53 11.26 7.86 -10.26
N GLN A 54 12.18 7.16 -9.61
CA GLN A 54 11.85 6.28 -8.48
C GLN A 54 11.28 7.10 -7.30
N ASP A 55 11.89 8.23 -6.97
CA ASP A 55 11.45 9.11 -5.88
C ASP A 55 10.01 9.61 -6.09
N TRP A 56 9.64 9.95 -7.33
CA TRP A 56 8.27 10.33 -7.66
C TRP A 56 7.30 9.17 -7.45
N TYR A 57 7.64 7.98 -7.91
CA TYR A 57 6.80 6.80 -7.71
C TYR A 57 6.58 6.50 -6.23
N GLU A 58 7.65 6.55 -5.42
CA GLU A 58 7.57 6.34 -3.98
C GLU A 58 6.70 7.40 -3.29
N HIS A 59 6.81 8.66 -3.72
CA HIS A 59 5.95 9.73 -3.23
C HIS A 59 4.46 9.47 -3.55
N GLU A 60 4.14 9.14 -4.80
CA GLU A 60 2.75 8.86 -5.21
C GLU A 60 2.18 7.60 -4.54
N PHE A 61 3.02 6.57 -4.36
CA PHE A 61 2.64 5.36 -3.67
C PHE A 61 2.33 5.62 -2.19
N MET A 62 3.18 6.37 -1.50
CA MET A 62 2.94 6.78 -0.12
C MET A 62 1.68 7.65 0.02
N ALA A 63 1.47 8.61 -0.90
CA ALA A 63 0.28 9.45 -0.89
C ALA A 63 -1.03 8.63 -1.02
N LEU A 64 -1.01 7.54 -1.80
CA LEU A 64 -2.16 6.63 -1.91
C LEU A 64 -2.34 5.77 -0.66
N ILE A 65 -1.26 5.33 0.00
CA ILE A 65 -1.35 4.63 1.29
C ILE A 65 -1.98 5.54 2.34
N GLU A 66 -1.44 6.75 2.53
CA GLU A 66 -1.95 7.72 3.51
C GLU A 66 -3.43 8.03 3.28
N LYS A 67 -3.81 8.25 2.02
CA LYS A 67 -5.21 8.44 1.63
C LYS A 67 -6.06 7.21 1.92
N GLY A 68 -5.53 6.01 1.68
CA GLY A 68 -6.22 4.75 1.93
C GLY A 68 -6.46 4.50 3.42
N VAL A 69 -5.46 4.81 4.25
CA VAL A 69 -5.55 4.76 5.72
C VAL A 69 -6.59 5.76 6.24
N ALA A 70 -6.56 7.01 5.76
CA ALA A 70 -7.53 8.04 6.15
C ALA A 70 -8.96 7.68 5.74
N ALA A 71 -9.14 7.14 4.52
CA ALA A 71 -10.45 6.75 3.99
C ALA A 71 -10.94 5.37 4.45
N ARG A 72 -10.08 4.60 5.14
CA ARG A 72 -10.29 3.19 5.52
C ARG A 72 -10.65 2.28 4.33
N ARG A 73 -10.09 2.58 3.16
CA ARG A 73 -10.32 1.84 1.91
C ARG A 73 -9.15 2.04 0.96
N PRO A 74 -8.69 0.99 0.25
CA PRO A 74 -7.57 1.10 -0.67
C PRO A 74 -7.91 1.93 -1.90
#